data_AF-A0A101GXN9-F1
#
_entry.id   AF-A0A101GXN9-F1
#
_cell.length_a   1.000
_cell.length_b   1.000
_cell.length_c   1.000
_cell.angle_alpha   90.00
_cell.angle_beta   90.00
_cell.angle_gamma   90.00
#
_symmetry.space_group_name_H-M   'P 1'
#
loop_
_entity.id
_entity.type
_entity.pdbx_description
1 polymer ?
#
loop_
_entity_poly.entity_id
_entity_poly.type
_entity_poly.pdbx_seq_one_letter_code
_entity_poly.pdbx_strand_id
1 'polypeptide(L)' 'MKITIVGAGAMGSLFGGLLAESGNEVLLIDIW' A
#
# COMPACT_ATOMS: atom_id res chain seq x y z
N MET A 1 5.98 4.77 -9.41
CA MET A 1 7.03 3.77 -9.05
C MET A 1 6.36 2.49 -8.55
N LYS A 2 7.04 1.34 -8.56
CA LYS A 2 6.52 0.10 -7.96
C LYS A 2 6.84 0.07 -6.47
N ILE A 3 5.84 -0.10 -5.62
CA ILE A 3 5.97 -0.03 -4.15
C ILE A 3 5.24 -1.22 -3.54
N THR A 4 5.94 -2.01 -2.72
CA THR A 4 5.34 -3.08 -1.92
C THR A 4 5.26 -2.64 -0.46
N ILE A 5 4.08 -2.74 0.14
CA ILE A 5 3.84 -2.44 1.56
C ILE A 5 3.53 -3.76 2.27
N VAL A 6 4.29 -4.07 3.31
CA VAL A 6 4.06 -5.23 4.18
C VAL A 6 3.18 -4.79 5.35
N GLY A 7 1.99 -5.38 5.43
CA GLY A 7 0.90 -4.99 6.31
C GLY A 7 -0.22 -4.29 5.53
N ALA A 8 -1.37 -4.97 5.36
CA ALA A 8 -2.59 -4.44 4.72
C ALA A 8 -3.64 -3.95 5.73
N GLY A 9 -3.30 -3.90 7.02
CA GLY A 9 -4.14 -3.31 8.07
C GLY A 9 -4.36 -1.79 7.91
N ALA A 10 -4.98 -1.16 8.91
CA ALA A 10 -5.45 0.24 8.82
C ALA A 10 -4.38 1.24 8.35
N MET A 11 -3.16 1.19 8.91
CA MET A 11 -2.08 2.09 8.51
C MET A 11 -1.57 1.78 7.10
N GLY A 12 -1.35 0.51 6.77
CA GLY A 12 -0.86 0.11 5.45
C GLY A 12 -1.82 0.48 4.34
N SER A 13 -3.12 0.26 4.56
CA SER A 13 -4.18 0.68 3.64
C SER A 13 -4.27 2.21 3.49
N LEU A 14 -4.15 2.98 4.58
CA LEU A 14 -4.18 4.45 4.51
C LEU A 14 -3.02 5.00 3.66
N PHE A 15 -1.78 4.62 3.98
CA PHE A 15 -0.62 5.13 3.25
C PHE A 15 -0.52 4.54 1.84
N GLY A 16 -0.89 3.26 1.67
CA GLY A 16 -0.95 2.61 0.38
C GLY A 16 -1.95 3.28 -0.56
N GLY A 17 -3.11 3.69 -0.05
CA GLY A 17 -4.11 4.46 -0.80
C GLY A 17 -3.57 5.81 -1.27
N LEU A 18 -2.96 6.59 -0.37
CA LEU A 18 -2.36 7.88 -0.73
C LEU A 18 -1.24 7.74 -1.77
N LEU A 19 -0.41 6.70 -1.64
CA LEU A 19 0.65 6.41 -2.61
C LEU A 19 0.10 6.00 -3.98
N ALA A 20 -0.99 5.22 -4.00
CA ALA A 20 -1.69 4.84 -5.22
C ALA A 20 -2.34 6.06 -5.91
N GLU A 21 -2.98 6.95 -5.14
CA GLU A 21 -3.55 8.21 -5.65
C GLU A 21 -2.48 9.12 -6.25
N SER A 22 -1.24 9.07 -5.73
CA SER A 22 -0.09 9.78 -6.29
C SER A 22 0.46 9.14 -7.59
N GLY A 23 -0.20 8.12 -8.16
CA GLY A 23 0.19 7.48 -9.41
C GLY A 23 1.26 6.38 -9.26
N ASN A 24 1.43 5.83 -8.06
CA ASN A 24 2.33 4.69 -7.85
C ASN A 24 1.58 3.36 -8.02
N GLU A 25 2.30 2.36 -8.51
CA GLU A 25 1.82 0.97 -8.52
C GLU A 25 2.11 0.37 -7.16
N VAL A 26 1.08 0.29 -6.31
CA VAL A 26 1.19 -0.15 -4.92
C VAL A 26 0.63 -1.57 -4.78
N LEU A 27 1.43 -2.45 -4.19
CA LEU A 27 1.01 -3.79 -3.77
C LEU A 27 1.03 -3.86 -2.24
N LEU A 28 -0.14 -4.10 -1.65
CA LEU A 28 -0.27 -4.41 -0.23
C LEU A 28 -0.18 -5.92 -0.05
N ILE A 29 0.70 -6.39 0.84
CA ILE A 29 0.80 -7.80 1.22
C ILE A 29 0.57 -7.95 2.71
N ASP A 30 -0.17 -8.98 3.10
CA ASP A 30 -0.38 -9.34 4.49
C ASP A 30 -0.47 -10.87 4.60
N ILE A 31 -0.21 -11.39 5.79
CA ILE A 31 -0.40 -12.82 6.13
C ILE A 31 -1.76 -13.09 6.77
N TRP A 32 -2.44 -12.04 7.21
CA TRP A 32 -3.76 -12.07 7.85
C TRP A 32 -4.89 -12.02 6.84
#